data_AF-A0A9W4MFI3-F1
#
_entry.id   AF-A0A9W4MFI3-F1
#
_cell.length_a   1.000
_cell.length_b   1.000
_cell.length_c   1.000
_cell.angle_alpha   90.00
_cell.angle_beta   90.00
_cell.angle_gamma   90.00
#
_symmetry.space_group_name_H-M   'P 1'
#
loop_
_entity.id
_entity.type
_entity.pdbx_description
1 polymer ?
#
loop_
_entity_poly.entity_id
_entity_poly.type
_entity_poly.pdbx_seq_one_letter_code
_entity_poly.pdbx_strand_id
1 'polypeptide(L)'
;MVECTACGQRCERGEQFCGSCGAYLDWSAEATPPAPAAAPVAPPPVAAPVTAEAAPAPAPAPSPEPVAAPVQPQAGPAAPPPPRTVPRPPDEPPPAPGELVCGQCGAGNVPTRRFCRRCGTSLADAPAAPQLSWWRRLTTRTPRPAPAAGTRPAPSRWRRLRRPRLLVPTVVVVLGLAAFGLRGQIGGATDKVRDRVAKGSQIHAVSVTASSAAPGHAAGLAVDGTTDRYWAPAPGGAAAGQYLDARFDQPFRLLDVVIHPGASPVEEQFLKQARPESVVVTTTDSAGRSAPHVIHLADTPGPQTFHLAVSNVTRIRVTLQSAYAPSPTRHVAIAELEFFKR
;
A
#
# COMPACT_ATOMS: atom_id res chain seq x y z
N MET A 1 18.46 -19.69 17.99
CA MET A 1 17.32 -18.77 17.91
C MET A 1 17.63 -17.52 18.71
N VAL A 2 17.00 -16.40 18.32
CA VAL A 2 17.01 -15.09 18.99
C VAL A 2 15.55 -14.73 19.28
N GLU A 3 15.23 -14.20 20.45
CA GLU A 3 13.87 -13.73 20.76
C GLU A 3 13.74 -12.25 20.42
N CYS A 4 12.73 -11.90 19.62
CA CYS A 4 12.50 -10.52 19.21
C CYS A 4 11.94 -9.69 20.37
N THR A 5 12.73 -8.74 20.87
CA THR A 5 12.37 -7.87 22.02
C THR A 5 11.06 -7.09 21.81
N ALA A 6 10.67 -6.82 20.56
CA ALA A 6 9.44 -6.10 20.23
C ALA A 6 8.15 -6.97 20.23
N CYS A 7 8.24 -8.30 20.20
CA CYS A 7 7.05 -9.17 20.06
C CYS A 7 7.15 -10.58 20.68
N GLY A 8 8.28 -10.98 21.25
CA GLY A 8 8.51 -12.29 21.86
C GLY A 8 8.68 -13.45 20.87
N GLN A 9 8.61 -13.22 19.55
CA GLN A 9 8.73 -14.28 18.55
C GLN A 9 10.15 -14.85 18.50
N ARG A 10 10.27 -16.18 18.46
CA ARG A 10 11.54 -16.90 18.29
C ARG A 10 11.94 -16.91 16.81
N CYS A 11 13.06 -16.27 16.51
CA CYS A 11 13.64 -16.11 15.18
C CYS A 11 14.88 -17.00 15.02
N GLU A 12 15.27 -17.34 13.80
CA GLU A 12 16.48 -18.13 13.54
C GLU A 12 17.76 -17.30 13.76
N ARG A 13 18.88 -17.98 14.04
CA ARG A 13 20.13 -17.30 14.40
C ARG A 13 20.85 -16.88 13.10
N GLY A 14 20.77 -15.60 12.75
CA GLY A 14 21.30 -15.04 11.50
C GLY A 14 20.27 -14.21 10.70
N GLU A 15 18.99 -14.23 11.09
CA GLU A 15 18.00 -13.30 10.55
C GLU A 15 18.26 -11.88 11.05
N GLN A 16 18.27 -10.90 10.14
CA GLN A 16 18.46 -9.48 10.49
C GLN A 16 17.17 -8.81 10.99
N PHE A 17 16.01 -9.38 10.65
CA PHE A 17 14.69 -8.84 10.95
C PHE A 17 13.75 -9.97 11.37
N CYS A 18 12.86 -9.71 12.33
CA CYS A 18 11.84 -10.67 12.73
C CYS A 18 10.78 -10.84 11.63
N GLY A 19 10.66 -12.04 11.06
CA GLY A 19 9.65 -12.36 10.04
C GLY A 19 8.18 -12.18 10.46
N SER A 20 7.90 -11.99 11.75
CA SER A 20 6.54 -11.80 12.27
C SER A 20 6.12 -10.34 12.47
N CYS A 21 7.07 -9.41 12.67
CA CYS A 21 6.76 -7.99 12.95
C CYS A 21 7.67 -6.98 12.24
N GLY A 22 8.72 -7.41 11.56
CA GLY A 22 9.67 -6.55 10.84
C GLY A 22 10.68 -5.80 11.71
N ALA A 23 10.68 -5.99 13.04
CA ALA A 23 11.66 -5.36 13.92
C ALA A 23 13.08 -5.88 13.63
N TYR A 24 14.06 -4.96 13.65
CA TYR A 24 15.48 -5.30 13.51
C TYR A 24 16.00 -6.04 14.74
N LEU A 25 16.80 -7.07 14.53
CA LEU A 25 17.42 -7.85 15.61
C LEU A 25 18.85 -7.34 15.83
N ASP A 26 19.04 -6.56 16.89
CA ASP A 26 20.30 -5.90 17.21
C ASP A 26 21.44 -6.91 17.46
N TRP A 27 22.55 -6.76 16.74
CA TRP A 27 23.78 -7.52 16.92
C TRP A 27 24.87 -6.66 17.58
N SER A 28 24.55 -6.10 18.76
CA SER A 28 25.53 -5.38 19.59
C SER A 28 25.19 -5.39 21.09
N ALA A 29 25.22 -6.55 21.73
CA ALA A 29 25.24 -6.64 23.20
C ALA A 29 26.04 -7.84 23.73
N GLU A 30 26.78 -7.59 24.80
CA GLU A 30 27.77 -8.48 25.43
C GLU A 30 27.20 -9.78 26.03
N ALA A 31 28.01 -10.83 26.08
CA ALA A 31 27.62 -12.10 26.67
C ALA A 31 27.57 -12.03 28.21
N THR A 32 26.42 -12.37 28.79
CA THR A 32 26.23 -12.60 30.24
C THR A 32 25.90 -14.08 30.48
N PRO A 33 26.48 -14.76 31.49
CA PRO A 33 26.48 -16.23 31.58
C PRO A 33 25.14 -16.83 32.09
N PRO A 34 24.85 -18.10 31.75
CA PRO A 34 23.57 -18.75 32.09
C PRO A 34 23.56 -19.43 33.47
N ALA A 35 22.36 -19.54 34.05
CA ALA A 35 22.03 -20.31 35.25
C ALA A 35 20.76 -21.18 34.96
N PRO A 36 20.47 -22.24 35.74
CA PRO A 36 20.41 -23.58 35.14
C PRO A 36 19.01 -24.14 34.83
N ALA A 37 19.02 -25.30 34.15
CA ALA A 37 17.87 -25.95 33.53
C ALA A 37 16.95 -26.76 34.48
N ALA A 38 15.73 -27.01 34.01
CA ALA A 38 14.83 -28.05 34.51
C ALA A 38 14.53 -29.08 33.39
N ALA A 39 14.31 -30.35 33.78
CA ALA A 39 14.40 -31.53 32.92
C ALA A 39 13.04 -31.96 32.27
N PRO A 40 13.04 -32.84 31.24
CA PRO A 40 11.84 -33.23 30.48
C PRO A 40 11.14 -34.51 31.01
N VAL A 41 9.91 -34.76 30.56
CA VAL A 41 9.14 -36.00 30.83
C VAL A 41 8.43 -36.52 29.57
N ALA A 42 8.45 -37.85 29.37
CA ALA A 42 7.73 -38.67 28.36
C ALA A 42 7.75 -40.16 28.84
N PRO A 43 7.20 -41.19 28.13
CA PRO A 43 6.21 -41.24 27.04
C PRO A 43 4.87 -41.86 27.54
N PRO A 44 4.47 -43.16 27.35
CA PRO A 44 4.16 -44.01 26.17
C PRO A 44 2.67 -44.54 26.20
N PRO A 45 2.23 -45.68 25.58
CA PRO A 45 2.65 -46.43 24.37
C PRO A 45 1.53 -46.75 23.33
N VAL A 46 2.00 -47.34 22.23
CA VAL A 46 1.39 -48.04 21.07
C VAL A 46 0.38 -49.17 21.38
N ALA A 47 -0.58 -49.42 20.45
CA ALA A 47 -1.05 -50.78 20.12
C ALA A 47 -1.68 -50.91 18.70
N ALA A 48 -1.37 -52.01 18.02
CA ALA A 48 -2.02 -52.60 16.82
C ALA A 48 -1.74 -54.13 16.88
N PRO A 49 -2.14 -55.01 15.94
CA PRO A 49 -3.22 -55.00 14.94
C PRO A 49 -4.20 -56.19 15.16
N VAL A 50 -5.12 -56.52 14.23
CA VAL A 50 -5.48 -57.92 13.87
C VAL A 50 -6.24 -58.01 12.53
N THR A 51 -6.03 -59.11 11.81
CA THR A 51 -6.69 -59.52 10.55
C THR A 51 -7.39 -60.87 10.69
N ALA A 52 -8.58 -61.02 10.11
CA ALA A 52 -9.23 -62.26 9.63
C ALA A 52 -10.47 -61.81 8.82
N GLU A 53 -10.73 -62.15 7.56
CA GLU A 53 -10.63 -63.38 6.75
C GLU A 53 -11.80 -64.37 6.90
N ALA A 54 -12.14 -64.99 5.76
CA ALA A 54 -13.09 -66.08 5.49
C ALA A 54 -14.59 -65.74 5.29
N ALA A 55 -15.05 -65.96 4.06
CA ALA A 55 -16.45 -66.22 3.71
C ALA A 55 -16.81 -67.69 3.99
N PRO A 56 -18.10 -68.07 3.93
CA PRO A 56 -18.53 -68.80 2.73
C PRO A 56 -19.96 -68.46 2.21
N ALA A 57 -20.28 -68.99 1.03
CA ALA A 57 -21.59 -68.95 0.36
C ALA A 57 -22.27 -70.36 0.46
N PRO A 58 -23.26 -70.77 -0.38
CA PRO A 58 -24.26 -70.06 -1.18
C PRO A 58 -25.71 -70.61 -0.98
N ALA A 59 -26.72 -70.03 -1.65
CA ALA A 59 -28.08 -70.59 -1.81
C ALA A 59 -28.73 -70.07 -3.14
N PRO A 60 -29.75 -70.74 -3.71
CA PRO A 60 -29.71 -71.07 -5.14
C PRO A 60 -30.70 -70.32 -6.06
N ALA A 61 -30.50 -70.50 -7.37
CA ALA A 61 -31.32 -69.93 -8.44
C ALA A 61 -32.55 -70.79 -8.83
N PRO A 62 -33.66 -70.19 -9.31
CA PRO A 62 -34.70 -70.87 -10.07
C PRO A 62 -34.45 -70.85 -11.59
N SER A 63 -35.10 -71.77 -12.30
CA SER A 63 -34.89 -72.11 -13.73
C SER A 63 -35.65 -71.23 -14.75
N PRO A 64 -35.37 -71.33 -16.06
CA PRO A 64 -35.81 -70.39 -17.09
C PRO A 64 -37.14 -70.74 -17.79
N GLU A 65 -37.78 -69.73 -18.38
CA GLU A 65 -38.82 -69.89 -19.42
C GLU A 65 -38.27 -69.62 -20.85
N PRO A 66 -38.86 -70.19 -21.91
CA PRO A 66 -38.30 -70.18 -23.27
C PRO A 66 -38.88 -69.08 -24.21
N VAL A 67 -38.53 -69.17 -25.51
CA VAL A 67 -39.01 -68.39 -26.69
C VAL A 67 -38.23 -67.07 -26.94
N ALA A 68 -37.73 -66.73 -28.14
CA ALA A 68 -37.77 -67.35 -29.49
C ALA A 68 -36.39 -67.34 -30.18
N ALA A 69 -36.26 -68.09 -31.29
CA ALA A 69 -35.04 -68.13 -32.11
C ALA A 69 -34.80 -66.81 -32.91
N PRO A 70 -33.53 -66.42 -33.14
CA PRO A 70 -33.21 -65.22 -33.91
C PRO A 70 -33.41 -65.45 -35.42
N VAL A 71 -34.25 -64.61 -36.04
CA VAL A 71 -34.40 -64.55 -37.50
C VAL A 71 -33.18 -63.83 -38.09
N GLN A 72 -32.44 -64.49 -38.99
CA GLN A 72 -31.37 -63.84 -39.75
C GLN A 72 -31.98 -62.90 -40.81
N PRO A 73 -31.53 -61.63 -40.91
CA PRO A 73 -31.90 -60.75 -42.02
C PRO A 73 -31.33 -61.29 -43.33
N GLN A 74 -32.18 -61.46 -44.34
CA GLN A 74 -31.74 -61.83 -45.68
C GLN A 74 -30.92 -60.69 -46.32
N ALA A 75 -29.86 -61.04 -47.05
CA ALA A 75 -29.00 -60.08 -47.71
C ALA A 75 -29.73 -59.41 -48.89
N GLY A 76 -30.08 -58.12 -48.72
CA GLY A 76 -30.53 -57.27 -49.81
C GLY A 76 -29.38 -56.92 -50.79
N PRO A 77 -29.69 -56.40 -51.99
CA PRO A 77 -28.68 -56.04 -52.98
C PRO A 77 -27.67 -55.03 -52.42
N ALA A 78 -26.38 -55.28 -52.66
CA ALA A 78 -25.32 -54.41 -52.18
C ALA A 78 -25.43 -53.00 -52.80
N ALA A 79 -25.71 -52.01 -51.95
CA ALA A 79 -25.64 -50.61 -52.35
C ALA A 79 -24.20 -50.26 -52.80
N PRO A 80 -24.01 -49.41 -53.82
CA PRO A 80 -22.69 -48.99 -54.23
C PRO A 80 -21.96 -48.32 -53.05
N PRO A 81 -20.66 -48.57 -52.84
CA PRO A 81 -19.92 -47.96 -51.74
C PRO A 81 -19.98 -46.43 -51.88
N PRO A 82 -20.17 -45.69 -50.77
CA PRO A 82 -20.21 -44.24 -50.83
C PRO A 82 -18.91 -43.70 -51.43
N PRO A 83 -18.96 -42.59 -52.20
CA PRO A 83 -17.76 -42.00 -52.78
C PRO A 83 -16.74 -41.74 -51.68
N ARG A 84 -15.52 -42.27 -51.86
CA ARG A 84 -14.43 -42.07 -50.90
C ARG A 84 -14.17 -40.58 -50.77
N THR A 85 -14.60 -40.00 -49.65
CA THR A 85 -14.20 -38.67 -49.24
C THR A 85 -12.69 -38.70 -49.02
N VAL A 86 -11.94 -38.13 -49.96
CA VAL A 86 -10.52 -37.87 -49.76
C VAL A 86 -10.42 -37.03 -48.48
N PRO A 87 -9.66 -37.47 -47.45
CA PRO A 87 -9.51 -36.66 -46.25
C PRO A 87 -8.93 -35.31 -46.66
N ARG A 88 -9.69 -34.23 -46.44
CA ARG A 88 -9.14 -32.88 -46.52
C ARG A 88 -7.92 -32.86 -45.58
N PRO A 89 -6.72 -32.50 -46.05
CA PRO A 89 -5.56 -32.43 -45.17
C PRO A 89 -5.93 -31.52 -43.99
N PRO A 90 -5.64 -31.91 -42.74
CA PRO A 90 -6.04 -31.12 -41.59
C PRO A 90 -5.46 -29.71 -41.73
N ASP A 91 -6.33 -28.70 -41.70
CA ASP A 91 -5.89 -27.30 -41.70
C ASP A 91 -4.97 -27.10 -40.49
N GLU A 92 -3.68 -26.88 -40.78
CA GLU A 92 -2.63 -26.79 -39.78
C GLU A 92 -2.94 -25.63 -38.83
N PRO A 93 -2.87 -25.81 -37.49
CA PRO A 93 -3.17 -24.73 -36.57
C PRO A 93 -2.25 -23.53 -36.84
N PRO A 94 -2.77 -22.30 -36.75
CA PRO A 94 -1.97 -21.09 -36.98
C PRO A 94 -0.79 -21.03 -35.99
N PRO A 95 0.33 -20.39 -36.37
CA PRO A 95 1.53 -20.32 -35.55
C PRO A 95 1.21 -19.82 -34.14
N ALA A 96 1.68 -20.56 -33.12
CA ALA A 96 1.50 -20.18 -31.73
C ALA A 96 2.36 -18.93 -31.39
N PRO A 97 1.97 -18.09 -30.42
CA PRO A 97 2.77 -16.95 -30.01
C PRO A 97 4.21 -17.35 -29.65
N GLY A 98 5.18 -16.74 -30.30
CA GLY A 98 6.61 -17.06 -30.17
C GLY A 98 7.15 -18.08 -31.19
N GLU A 99 6.34 -18.74 -32.00
CA GLU A 99 6.83 -19.56 -33.12
C GLU A 99 7.34 -18.69 -34.28
N LEU A 100 8.37 -19.15 -34.99
CA LEU A 100 8.88 -18.53 -36.22
C LEU A 100 7.91 -18.81 -37.37
N VAL A 101 7.40 -17.74 -37.99
CA VAL A 101 6.45 -17.82 -39.10
C VAL A 101 7.22 -17.86 -40.42
N CYS A 102 7.08 -18.95 -41.18
CA CYS A 102 7.75 -19.07 -42.47
C CYS A 102 7.14 -18.11 -43.50
N GLY A 103 7.95 -17.17 -44.02
CA GLY A 103 7.50 -16.18 -45.01
C GLY A 103 7.03 -16.75 -46.36
N GLN A 104 7.35 -18.00 -46.69
CA GLN A 104 6.95 -18.65 -47.96
C GLN A 104 5.65 -19.45 -47.86
N CYS A 105 5.38 -20.10 -46.72
CA CYS A 105 4.22 -21.00 -46.59
C CYS A 105 3.36 -20.79 -45.34
N GLY A 106 3.64 -19.77 -44.53
CA GLY A 106 2.88 -19.39 -43.33
C GLY A 106 2.98 -20.35 -42.13
N ALA A 107 3.65 -21.51 -42.27
CA ALA A 107 3.73 -22.50 -41.21
C ALA A 107 4.53 -21.98 -40.00
N GLY A 108 4.03 -22.27 -38.79
CA GLY A 108 4.74 -22.04 -37.53
C GLY A 108 5.86 -23.04 -37.30
N ASN A 109 6.93 -22.60 -36.65
CA ASN A 109 8.11 -23.43 -36.34
C ASN A 109 8.63 -23.07 -34.95
N VAL A 110 9.15 -24.06 -34.21
CA VAL A 110 9.81 -23.78 -32.92
C VAL A 110 11.03 -22.88 -33.11
N PRO A 111 11.35 -21.95 -32.16
CA PRO A 111 12.45 -20.98 -32.31
C PRO A 111 13.83 -21.55 -32.61
N THR A 112 14.07 -22.83 -32.29
CA THR A 112 15.35 -23.52 -32.51
C THR A 112 15.51 -24.09 -33.93
N ARG A 113 14.49 -24.02 -34.80
CA ARG A 113 14.52 -24.63 -36.14
C ARG A 113 15.12 -23.68 -37.16
N ARG A 114 16.16 -24.11 -37.88
CA ARG A 114 16.85 -23.31 -38.92
C ARG A 114 16.15 -23.29 -40.29
N PHE A 115 15.29 -24.26 -40.55
CA PHE A 115 14.57 -24.43 -41.83
C PHE A 115 13.08 -24.68 -41.56
N CYS A 116 12.20 -24.41 -42.52
CA CYS A 116 10.76 -24.59 -42.40
C CYS A 116 10.35 -26.08 -42.34
N ARG A 117 9.41 -26.44 -41.46
CA ARG A 117 8.89 -27.82 -41.32
C ARG A 117 8.06 -28.30 -42.52
N ARG A 118 7.58 -27.38 -43.36
CA ARG A 118 6.65 -27.66 -44.46
C ARG A 118 7.25 -27.47 -45.85
N CYS A 119 8.08 -26.45 -46.06
CA CYS A 119 8.65 -26.13 -47.39
C CYS A 119 10.19 -26.06 -47.44
N GLY A 120 10.90 -26.36 -46.35
CA GLY A 120 12.38 -26.35 -46.33
C GLY A 120 13.07 -24.98 -46.34
N THR A 121 12.37 -23.89 -46.69
CA THR A 121 12.92 -22.51 -46.68
C THR A 121 13.66 -22.17 -45.39
N SER A 122 14.80 -21.46 -45.49
CA SER A 122 15.52 -20.91 -44.34
C SER A 122 14.61 -20.08 -43.42
N LEU A 123 14.83 -20.18 -42.11
CA LEU A 123 14.14 -19.40 -41.08
C LEU A 123 15.04 -18.35 -40.42
N ALA A 124 16.22 -18.07 -40.98
CA ALA A 124 17.17 -17.09 -40.42
C ALA A 124 16.52 -15.72 -40.16
N ASP A 125 15.72 -15.24 -41.12
CA ASP A 125 15.02 -13.94 -41.06
C ASP A 125 13.52 -14.07 -40.77
N ALA A 126 13.07 -15.24 -40.29
CA ALA A 126 11.65 -15.50 -40.05
C ALA A 126 11.16 -14.73 -38.80
N PRO A 127 10.11 -13.90 -38.91
CA PRO A 127 9.59 -13.18 -37.74
C PRO A 127 8.90 -14.15 -36.76
N ALA A 128 9.12 -13.91 -35.47
CA ALA A 128 8.38 -14.62 -34.42
C ALA A 128 6.94 -14.08 -34.31
N ALA A 129 5.96 -14.99 -34.17
CA ALA A 129 4.57 -14.63 -33.94
C ALA A 129 4.43 -13.80 -32.65
N PRO A 130 3.73 -12.65 -32.68
CA PRO A 130 3.79 -11.67 -31.60
C PRO A 130 3.22 -12.20 -30.29
N GLN A 131 3.99 -12.03 -29.20
CA GLN A 131 3.53 -12.31 -27.85
C GLN A 131 2.50 -11.26 -27.41
N LEU A 132 1.27 -11.68 -27.15
CA LEU A 132 0.25 -10.80 -26.58
C LEU A 132 0.67 -10.31 -25.19
N SER A 133 0.49 -9.02 -24.90
CA SER A 133 0.67 -8.48 -23.56
C SER A 133 -0.27 -9.16 -22.55
N TRP A 134 0.11 -9.17 -21.27
CA TRP A 134 -0.65 -9.86 -20.22
C TRP A 134 -2.12 -9.39 -20.15
N TRP A 135 -2.38 -8.10 -20.32
CA TRP A 135 -3.74 -7.56 -20.34
C TRP A 135 -4.54 -7.96 -21.58
N ARG A 136 -3.90 -8.03 -22.77
CA ARG A 136 -4.56 -8.54 -23.98
C ARG A 136 -4.94 -10.01 -23.81
N ARG A 137 -4.08 -10.82 -23.18
CA ARG A 137 -4.35 -12.24 -22.87
C ARG A 137 -5.61 -12.45 -22.02
N LEU A 138 -5.98 -11.51 -21.14
CA LEU A 138 -7.25 -11.57 -20.39
C LEU A 138 -8.49 -11.32 -21.27
N THR A 139 -8.36 -10.48 -22.31
CA THR A 139 -9.45 -10.09 -23.21
C THR A 139 -9.66 -11.04 -24.39
N THR A 140 -8.59 -11.66 -24.89
CA THR A 140 -8.63 -12.58 -26.03
C THR A 140 -9.11 -13.96 -25.63
N ARG A 141 -10.09 -14.52 -26.36
CA ARG A 141 -10.51 -15.92 -26.19
C ARG A 141 -9.49 -16.87 -26.84
N THR A 142 -8.46 -17.25 -26.09
CA THR A 142 -7.57 -18.35 -26.53
C THR A 142 -8.37 -19.65 -26.65
N PRO A 143 -8.27 -20.38 -27.78
CA PRO A 143 -8.76 -21.75 -27.86
C PRO A 143 -8.06 -22.58 -26.79
N ARG A 144 -8.80 -23.46 -26.09
CA ARG A 144 -8.15 -24.46 -25.25
C ARG A 144 -7.46 -25.48 -26.17
N PRO A 145 -6.31 -26.06 -25.76
CA PRO A 145 -5.75 -27.21 -26.45
C PRO A 145 -6.84 -28.26 -26.66
N ALA A 146 -6.87 -28.87 -27.85
CA ALA A 146 -7.73 -30.01 -28.08
C ALA A 146 -7.37 -31.11 -27.05
N PRO A 147 -8.35 -31.81 -26.46
CA PRO A 147 -8.06 -32.94 -25.58
C PRO A 147 -7.23 -33.98 -26.34
N ALA A 148 -6.22 -34.55 -25.68
CA ALA A 148 -5.34 -35.54 -26.31
C ALA A 148 -6.16 -36.71 -26.88
N ALA A 149 -5.74 -37.24 -28.02
CA ALA A 149 -6.44 -38.33 -28.70
C ALA A 149 -6.69 -39.51 -27.74
N GLY A 150 -7.92 -40.03 -27.75
CA GLY A 150 -8.38 -41.08 -26.81
C GLY A 150 -9.02 -40.57 -25.52
N THR A 151 -8.90 -39.28 -25.16
CA THR A 151 -9.56 -38.74 -23.96
C THR A 151 -11.00 -38.30 -24.24
N ARG A 152 -11.99 -38.94 -23.60
CA ARG A 152 -13.40 -38.50 -23.59
C ARG A 152 -13.64 -37.60 -22.36
N PRO A 153 -13.69 -36.25 -22.49
CA PRO A 153 -13.95 -35.40 -21.34
C PRO A 153 -15.37 -35.62 -20.81
N ALA A 154 -15.48 -35.97 -19.52
CA ALA A 154 -16.77 -36.21 -18.89
C ALA A 154 -17.66 -34.95 -18.92
N PRO A 155 -18.98 -35.08 -19.13
CA PRO A 155 -19.92 -33.94 -19.18
C PRO A 155 -20.19 -33.37 -17.78
N SER A 156 -19.19 -32.70 -17.21
CA SER A 156 -19.30 -32.01 -15.92
C SER A 156 -20.28 -30.84 -16.02
N ARG A 157 -21.52 -31.06 -15.57
CA ARG A 157 -22.56 -30.03 -15.43
C ARG A 157 -22.04 -28.85 -14.58
N TRP A 158 -21.19 -29.14 -13.60
CA TRP A 158 -20.52 -28.20 -12.70
C TRP A 158 -19.54 -27.22 -13.39
N ARG A 159 -18.91 -27.58 -14.53
CA ARG A 159 -18.08 -26.64 -15.31
C ARG A 159 -18.87 -25.48 -15.93
N ARG A 160 -20.20 -25.59 -16.03
CA ARG A 160 -21.06 -24.52 -16.54
C ARG A 160 -21.41 -23.50 -15.44
N LEU A 161 -21.57 -23.96 -14.21
CA LEU A 161 -21.88 -23.13 -13.03
C LEU A 161 -20.64 -22.41 -12.47
N ARG A 162 -19.45 -23.03 -12.51
CA ARG A 162 -18.16 -22.40 -12.16
C ARG A 162 -17.60 -21.48 -13.27
N ARG A 163 -18.44 -20.63 -13.87
CA ARG A 163 -17.99 -19.52 -14.73
C ARG A 163 -18.20 -18.20 -13.99
N PRO A 164 -17.19 -17.68 -13.27
CA PRO A 164 -17.29 -16.43 -12.50
C PRO A 164 -17.29 -15.17 -13.39
N ARG A 165 -17.91 -15.24 -14.57
CA ARG A 165 -18.05 -14.12 -15.53
C ARG A 165 -18.82 -12.94 -14.94
N LEU A 166 -19.66 -13.20 -13.93
CA LEU A 166 -20.39 -12.18 -13.20
C LEU A 166 -19.70 -11.77 -11.88
N LEU A 167 -18.87 -12.61 -11.26
CA LEU A 167 -18.20 -12.23 -10.00
C LEU A 167 -17.31 -10.99 -10.17
N VAL A 168 -16.50 -10.94 -11.23
CA VAL A 168 -15.61 -9.79 -11.48
C VAL A 168 -16.41 -8.49 -11.69
N PRO A 169 -17.38 -8.38 -12.62
CA PRO A 169 -18.15 -7.15 -12.76
C PRO A 169 -19.03 -6.84 -11.53
N THR A 170 -19.60 -7.83 -10.85
CA THR A 170 -20.36 -7.59 -9.59
C THR A 170 -19.45 -7.03 -8.50
N VAL A 171 -18.23 -7.56 -8.32
CA VAL A 171 -17.24 -7.01 -7.37
C VAL A 171 -16.84 -5.58 -7.76
N VAL A 172 -16.62 -5.29 -9.05
CA VAL A 172 -16.32 -3.92 -9.52
C VAL A 172 -17.49 -2.96 -9.24
N VAL A 173 -18.74 -3.37 -9.46
CA VAL A 173 -19.93 -2.56 -9.16
C VAL A 173 -20.07 -2.33 -7.64
N VAL A 174 -19.89 -3.36 -6.82
CA VAL A 174 -19.96 -3.24 -5.35
C VAL A 174 -18.86 -2.33 -4.81
N LEU A 175 -17.62 -2.45 -5.31
CA LEU A 175 -16.53 -1.55 -4.94
C LEU A 175 -16.77 -0.11 -5.42
N GLY A 176 -17.36 0.08 -6.60
CA GLY A 176 -17.74 1.40 -7.11
C GLY A 176 -18.83 2.07 -6.27
N LEU A 177 -19.85 1.31 -5.87
CA LEU A 177 -20.91 1.80 -4.97
C LEU A 177 -20.39 2.09 -3.57
N ALA A 178 -19.49 1.25 -3.03
CA ALA A 178 -18.82 1.52 -1.76
C ALA A 178 -17.96 2.79 -1.82
N ALA A 179 -17.15 2.96 -2.87
CA ALA A 179 -16.35 4.17 -3.08
C ALA A 179 -17.21 5.43 -3.26
N PHE A 180 -18.39 5.31 -3.88
CA PHE A 180 -19.36 6.40 -4.00
C PHE A 180 -19.99 6.76 -2.65
N GLY A 181 -20.44 5.77 -1.87
CA GLY A 181 -21.02 5.97 -0.54
C GLY A 181 -20.02 6.53 0.49
N LEU A 182 -18.75 6.09 0.43
CA LEU A 182 -17.70 6.58 1.32
C LEU A 182 -17.08 7.91 0.85
N ARG A 183 -17.48 8.46 -0.30
CA ARG A 183 -16.87 9.67 -0.91
C ARG A 183 -16.78 10.86 0.04
N GLY A 184 -17.81 11.09 0.87
CA GLY A 184 -17.82 12.17 1.86
C GLY A 184 -16.83 11.95 3.02
N GLN A 185 -16.60 10.70 3.42
CA GLN A 185 -15.64 10.34 4.48
C GLN A 185 -14.18 10.35 3.96
N ILE A 186 -13.99 10.16 2.66
CA ILE A 186 -12.68 10.16 2.02
C ILE A 186 -12.04 11.56 2.02
N GLY A 187 -12.81 12.66 2.02
CA GLY A 187 -12.28 14.03 1.95
C GLY A 187 -11.20 14.34 3.01
N GLY A 188 -11.47 14.03 4.28
CA GLY A 188 -10.50 14.20 5.36
C GLY A 188 -9.31 13.23 5.34
N ALA A 189 -9.46 12.08 4.69
CA ALA A 189 -8.37 11.12 4.48
C ALA A 189 -7.47 11.53 3.30
N THR A 190 -8.05 12.00 2.19
CA THR A 190 -7.30 12.56 1.07
C THR A 190 -6.54 13.81 1.46
N ASP A 191 -7.09 14.64 2.35
CA ASP A 191 -6.36 15.79 2.88
C ASP A 191 -5.13 15.36 3.67
N LYS A 192 -5.23 14.43 4.63
CA LYS A 192 -4.07 13.92 5.39
C LYS A 192 -2.96 13.32 4.50
N VAL A 193 -3.34 12.62 3.43
CA VAL A 193 -2.36 12.08 2.46
C VAL A 193 -1.75 13.18 1.61
N ARG A 194 -2.57 14.14 1.15
CA ARG A 194 -2.13 15.26 0.31
C ARG A 194 -1.25 16.25 1.08
N ASP A 195 -1.53 16.50 2.36
CA ASP A 195 -0.76 17.37 3.25
C ASP A 195 0.66 16.81 3.47
N ARG A 196 0.81 15.48 3.57
CA ARG A 196 2.12 14.83 3.69
C ARG A 196 2.98 14.85 2.41
N VAL A 197 2.37 15.14 1.25
CA VAL A 197 3.03 15.14 -0.07
C VAL A 197 3.11 16.56 -0.66
N ALA A 198 2.30 17.49 -0.17
CA ALA A 198 2.32 18.88 -0.59
C ALA A 198 3.56 19.58 -0.02
N LYS A 199 4.36 20.17 -0.91
CA LYS A 199 5.39 21.13 -0.50
C LYS A 199 4.68 22.44 -0.12
N GLY A 200 4.59 22.71 1.19
CA GLY A 200 3.96 23.92 1.71
C GLY A 200 4.55 25.19 1.09
N SER A 201 3.70 26.19 0.84
CA SER A 201 4.09 27.52 0.39
C SER A 201 3.92 28.53 1.52
N GLN A 202 4.91 29.39 1.73
CA GLN A 202 4.84 30.41 2.78
C GLN A 202 3.70 31.41 2.47
N ILE A 203 2.99 31.84 3.50
CA ILE A 203 2.00 32.91 3.44
C ILE A 203 2.29 33.93 4.55
N HIS A 204 2.34 35.20 4.16
CA HIS A 204 2.53 36.30 5.10
C HIS A 204 1.19 36.79 5.63
N ALA A 205 1.16 37.19 6.89
CA ALA A 205 0.00 37.84 7.49
C ALA A 205 -0.15 39.28 6.96
N VAL A 206 -1.37 39.71 6.66
CA VAL A 206 -1.67 41.09 6.22
C VAL A 206 -1.60 42.10 7.36
N SER A 207 -1.70 41.63 8.60
CA SER A 207 -1.43 42.43 9.80
C SER A 207 -0.98 41.55 10.95
N VAL A 208 0.03 41.99 11.70
CA VAL A 208 0.43 41.38 12.96
C VAL A 208 0.38 42.43 14.07
N THR A 209 -0.24 42.08 15.18
CA THR A 209 -0.35 42.91 16.38
C THR A 209 0.12 42.12 17.59
N ALA A 210 0.51 42.80 18.67
CA ALA A 210 0.90 42.15 19.92
C ALA A 210 0.08 42.68 21.10
N SER A 211 0.01 41.90 22.18
CA SER A 211 -0.53 42.34 23.46
C SER A 211 0.26 43.50 24.08
N SER A 212 1.58 43.50 23.87
CA SER A 212 2.50 44.58 24.23
C SER A 212 3.81 44.43 23.44
N ALA A 213 4.69 45.43 23.52
CA ALA A 213 6.04 45.38 22.96
C ALA A 213 7.03 46.10 23.88
N ALA A 214 8.22 45.55 24.04
CA ALA A 214 9.35 46.24 24.63
C ALA A 214 9.86 47.34 23.68
N PRO A 215 10.54 48.41 24.17
CA PRO A 215 11.09 49.45 23.32
C PRO A 215 11.99 48.88 22.21
N GLY A 216 11.72 49.23 20.95
CA GLY A 216 12.44 48.70 19.79
C GLY A 216 12.01 47.31 19.31
N HIS A 217 11.18 46.56 20.06
CA HIS A 217 10.84 45.16 19.78
C HIS A 217 9.36 44.97 19.39
N ALA A 218 8.92 45.73 18.37
CA ALA A 218 7.53 45.77 17.92
C ALA A 218 7.07 44.46 17.26
N ALA A 219 5.75 44.23 17.23
CA ALA A 219 5.12 43.00 16.73
C ALA A 219 5.51 42.60 15.29
N GLY A 220 5.79 43.59 14.44
CA GLY A 220 6.21 43.36 13.05
C GLY A 220 7.59 42.72 12.91
N LEU A 221 8.44 42.79 13.94
CA LEU A 221 9.78 42.18 13.94
C LEU A 221 9.78 40.66 14.12
N ALA A 222 8.61 40.02 14.18
CA ALA A 222 8.47 38.57 14.20
C ALA A 222 7.76 38.03 12.94
N VAL A 223 7.66 38.83 11.87
CA VAL A 223 7.15 38.43 10.54
C VAL A 223 7.85 39.21 9.42
N ASP A 224 9.09 39.67 9.64
CA ASP A 224 9.79 40.55 8.71
C ASP A 224 10.86 39.85 7.85
N GLY A 225 10.92 38.52 7.92
CA GLY A 225 11.85 37.70 7.16
C GLY A 225 13.30 37.76 7.64
N THR A 226 13.58 38.38 8.79
CA THR A 226 14.91 38.39 9.42
C THR A 226 14.90 37.66 10.75
N THR A 227 15.99 36.96 11.07
CA THR A 227 16.08 36.11 12.27
C THR A 227 17.00 36.67 13.35
N ASP A 228 17.62 37.82 13.10
CA ASP A 228 18.50 38.58 14.01
C ASP A 228 17.81 39.82 14.62
N ARG A 229 16.56 40.07 14.24
CA ARG A 229 15.61 40.97 14.94
C ARG A 229 14.53 40.12 15.59
N TYR A 230 13.78 40.70 16.52
CA TYR A 230 12.77 39.96 17.27
C TYR A 230 11.67 40.86 17.86
N TRP A 231 10.46 40.30 17.95
CA TRP A 231 9.44 40.80 18.88
C TRP A 231 9.78 40.36 20.30
N ALA A 232 9.50 41.23 21.26
CA ALA A 232 9.51 40.93 22.68
C ALA A 232 8.38 41.69 23.39
N PRO A 233 7.66 41.07 24.32
CA PRO A 233 6.61 41.75 25.08
C PRO A 233 7.19 42.77 26.06
N ALA A 234 6.38 43.77 26.44
CA ALA A 234 6.80 44.82 27.38
C ALA A 234 7.25 44.30 28.76
N PRO A 235 6.56 43.34 29.42
CA PRO A 235 7.10 42.72 30.64
C PRO A 235 8.28 41.79 30.32
N GLY A 236 9.32 41.87 31.16
CA GLY A 236 10.37 40.85 31.24
C GLY A 236 9.89 39.57 31.96
N GLY A 237 10.79 38.62 32.15
CA GLY A 237 10.50 37.32 32.76
C GLY A 237 9.86 36.35 31.79
N ALA A 238 8.92 35.52 32.28
CA ALA A 238 8.26 34.50 31.45
C ALA A 238 7.13 35.05 30.57
N ALA A 239 6.67 36.29 30.81
CA ALA A 239 5.66 36.99 30.01
C ALA A 239 4.39 36.18 29.66
N ALA A 240 3.96 35.28 30.56
CA ALA A 240 2.80 34.42 30.35
C ALA A 240 1.53 35.22 30.01
N GLY A 241 0.77 34.75 29.03
CA GLY A 241 -0.42 35.41 28.50
C GLY A 241 -0.17 36.55 27.52
N GLN A 242 1.09 36.97 27.30
CA GLN A 242 1.43 37.89 26.20
C GLN A 242 1.35 37.14 24.86
N TYR A 243 0.96 37.84 23.78
CA TYR A 243 0.68 37.21 22.50
C TYR A 243 1.05 38.06 21.29
N LEU A 244 1.32 37.37 20.18
CA LEU A 244 1.27 37.86 18.81
C LEU A 244 -0.02 37.39 18.14
N ASP A 245 -0.61 38.24 17.30
CA ASP A 245 -1.92 38.05 16.67
C ASP A 245 -1.82 38.41 15.18
N ALA A 246 -1.70 37.38 14.36
CA ALA A 246 -1.55 37.44 12.92
C ALA A 246 -2.90 37.23 12.23
N ARG A 247 -3.19 38.04 11.20
CA ARG A 247 -4.43 37.97 10.40
C ARG A 247 -4.10 37.81 8.92
N PHE A 248 -5.00 37.14 8.21
CA PHE A 248 -4.88 36.84 6.79
C PHE A 248 -6.13 37.36 6.06
N ASP A 249 -5.96 37.80 4.83
CA ASP A 249 -7.02 38.37 3.99
C ASP A 249 -8.03 37.31 3.49
N GLN A 250 -7.55 36.10 3.23
CA GLN A 250 -8.37 34.99 2.74
C GLN A 250 -8.23 33.74 3.64
N PRO A 251 -9.31 32.96 3.82
CA PRO A 251 -9.24 31.68 4.52
C PRO A 251 -8.32 30.69 3.77
N PHE A 252 -7.38 30.05 4.49
CA PHE A 252 -6.45 29.09 3.89
C PHE A 252 -6.33 27.79 4.69
N ARG A 253 -5.71 26.77 4.07
CA ARG A 253 -5.33 25.53 4.76
C ARG A 253 -3.94 25.70 5.35
N LEU A 254 -3.86 25.95 6.65
CA LEU A 254 -2.61 25.96 7.40
C LEU A 254 -2.06 24.53 7.45
N LEU A 255 -0.82 24.34 7.01
CA LEU A 255 -0.07 23.10 7.19
C LEU A 255 0.80 23.20 8.43
N ASP A 256 1.76 24.13 8.40
CA ASP A 256 2.83 24.25 9.37
C ASP A 256 2.98 25.68 9.88
N VAL A 257 3.43 25.81 11.13
CA VAL A 257 3.93 27.05 11.73
C VAL A 257 5.41 26.82 12.04
N VAL A 258 6.28 27.70 11.55
CA VAL A 258 7.70 27.72 11.95
C VAL A 258 7.90 28.87 12.94
N ILE A 259 8.58 28.59 14.03
CA ILE A 259 8.92 29.57 15.06
C ILE A 259 10.45 29.58 15.18
N HIS A 260 11.05 30.78 15.13
CA HIS A 260 12.45 31.00 15.49
C HIS A 260 12.48 31.60 16.92
N PRO A 261 12.69 30.78 17.97
CA PRO A 261 12.75 31.29 19.34
C PRO A 261 14.02 32.08 19.60
N GLY A 262 13.95 32.99 20.57
CA GLY A 262 15.08 33.80 21.00
C GLY A 262 15.32 35.02 20.12
N ALA A 263 16.48 35.65 20.33
CA ALA A 263 16.84 36.93 19.73
C ALA A 263 17.68 36.81 18.43
N SER A 264 18.15 35.60 18.11
CA SER A 264 19.08 35.34 17.00
C SER A 264 19.26 33.84 16.76
N PRO A 265 19.63 33.38 15.54
CA PRO A 265 20.18 32.05 15.32
C PRO A 265 21.61 31.88 15.88
N VAL A 266 22.28 32.96 16.31
CA VAL A 266 23.63 32.91 16.90
C VAL A 266 23.53 32.68 18.41
N GLU A 267 24.06 31.55 18.89
CA GLU A 267 24.01 31.09 20.29
C GLU A 267 24.31 32.19 21.33
N GLU A 268 25.39 32.96 21.15
CA GLU A 268 25.77 34.03 22.07
C GLU A 268 24.68 35.10 22.22
N GLN A 269 23.98 35.42 21.13
CA GLN A 269 22.90 36.42 21.11
C GLN A 269 21.57 35.80 21.56
N PHE A 270 21.29 34.55 21.19
CA PHE A 270 20.15 33.75 21.63
C PHE A 270 20.04 33.72 23.17
N LEU A 271 21.16 33.48 23.86
CA LEU A 271 21.22 33.39 25.32
C LEU A 271 21.10 34.73 26.08
N LYS A 272 21.08 35.89 25.38
CA LYS A 272 20.96 37.21 26.02
C LYS A 272 19.53 37.53 26.47
N GLN A 273 18.52 36.96 25.80
CA GLN A 273 17.10 37.13 26.13
C GLN A 273 16.50 35.85 26.72
N ALA A 274 15.24 35.91 27.18
CA ALA A 274 14.48 34.72 27.49
C ALA A 274 13.93 34.11 26.19
N ARG A 275 13.74 32.79 26.17
CA ARG A 275 13.20 32.07 24.99
C ARG A 275 11.87 31.42 25.36
N PRO A 276 10.88 31.35 24.45
CA PRO A 276 9.63 30.64 24.73
C PRO A 276 9.92 29.13 24.91
N GLU A 277 9.36 28.54 25.97
CA GLU A 277 9.39 27.10 26.23
C GLU A 277 8.07 26.46 25.79
N SER A 278 6.95 27.07 26.20
CA SER A 278 5.60 26.64 25.82
C SER A 278 4.79 27.83 25.30
N VAL A 279 4.10 27.62 24.18
CA VAL A 279 3.16 28.59 23.59
C VAL A 279 1.84 27.91 23.23
N VAL A 280 0.74 28.65 23.26
CA VAL A 280 -0.53 28.25 22.66
C VAL A 280 -0.70 28.97 21.33
N VAL A 281 -0.71 28.19 20.25
CA VAL A 281 -1.16 28.66 18.94
C VAL A 281 -2.66 28.44 18.84
N THR A 282 -3.44 29.52 18.95
CA THR A 282 -4.89 29.50 18.71
C THR A 282 -5.14 29.83 17.25
N THR A 283 -5.68 28.88 16.50
CA THR A 283 -6.17 29.12 15.14
C THR A 283 -7.65 29.51 15.19
N THR A 284 -8.06 30.53 14.43
CA THR A 284 -9.48 30.89 14.24
C THR A 284 -9.85 30.72 12.77
N ASP A 285 -10.94 29.99 12.51
CA ASP A 285 -11.44 29.75 11.16
C ASP A 285 -12.36 30.86 10.64
N SER A 286 -12.73 30.79 9.36
CA SER A 286 -13.64 31.74 8.71
C SER A 286 -15.08 31.73 9.25
N ALA A 287 -15.42 30.79 10.13
CA ALA A 287 -16.70 30.73 10.86
C ALA A 287 -16.56 31.26 12.31
N GLY A 288 -15.40 31.83 12.67
CA GLY A 288 -15.11 32.37 14.00
C GLY A 288 -14.79 31.31 15.07
N ARG A 289 -14.75 30.03 14.71
CA ARG A 289 -14.44 28.93 15.64
C ARG A 289 -12.94 28.94 15.91
N SER A 290 -12.56 28.85 17.18
CA SER A 290 -11.15 28.87 17.60
C SER A 290 -10.72 27.55 18.23
N ALA A 291 -9.54 27.07 17.88
CA ALA A 291 -8.93 25.85 18.40
C ALA A 291 -7.53 26.13 18.97
N PRO A 292 -7.23 25.76 20.22
CA PRO A 292 -5.90 25.91 20.81
C PRO A 292 -5.00 24.70 20.48
N HIS A 293 -3.76 24.98 20.12
CA HIS A 293 -2.70 24.00 19.94
C HIS A 293 -1.54 24.36 20.89
N VAL A 294 -1.23 23.50 21.85
CA VAL A 294 -0.07 23.67 22.73
C VAL A 294 1.18 23.23 21.96
N ILE A 295 2.19 24.08 21.93
CA ILE A 295 3.47 23.84 21.28
C ILE A 295 4.58 24.01 22.31
N HIS A 296 5.44 23.00 22.42
CA HIS A 296 6.67 23.05 23.19
C HIS A 296 7.85 23.26 22.24
N LEU A 297 8.71 24.22 22.55
CA LEU A 297 9.93 24.52 21.79
C LEU A 297 11.14 23.98 22.53
N ALA A 298 12.18 23.59 21.80
CA ALA A 298 13.48 23.29 22.38
C ALA A 298 14.22 24.60 22.71
N ASP A 299 15.04 24.62 23.76
CA ASP A 299 15.95 25.74 24.08
C ASP A 299 17.19 25.73 23.17
N THR A 300 16.97 25.82 21.85
CA THR A 300 17.99 25.80 20.81
C THR A 300 17.70 26.86 19.74
N PRO A 301 18.70 27.59 19.24
CA PRO A 301 18.50 28.60 18.19
C PRO A 301 18.08 28.00 16.84
N GLY A 302 17.45 28.84 16.01
CA GLY A 302 17.06 28.50 14.63
C GLY A 302 15.60 28.03 14.48
N PRO A 303 15.18 27.64 13.27
CA PRO A 303 13.80 27.31 12.95
C PRO A 303 13.31 26.03 13.64
N GLN A 304 12.14 26.09 14.26
CA GLN A 304 11.41 24.92 14.77
C GLN A 304 10.03 24.83 14.10
N THR A 305 9.75 23.70 13.44
CA THR A 305 8.55 23.51 12.60
C THR A 305 7.51 22.66 13.30
N PHE A 306 6.26 23.13 13.32
CA PHE A 306 5.14 22.47 13.98
C PHE A 306 3.96 22.28 13.04
N HIS A 307 3.53 21.02 12.85
CA HIS A 307 2.46 20.64 11.92
C HIS A 307 1.07 20.71 12.60
N LEU A 308 0.17 21.52 12.05
CA LEU A 308 -1.18 21.77 12.59
C LEU A 308 -2.31 21.30 11.67
N ALA A 309 -2.15 21.36 10.35
CA ALA A 309 -3.10 20.88 9.34
C ALA A 309 -4.57 21.40 9.45
N VAL A 310 -4.76 22.67 9.83
CA VAL A 310 -6.09 23.29 10.08
C VAL A 310 -6.65 24.00 8.84
N SER A 311 -7.92 23.76 8.52
CA SER A 311 -8.63 24.35 7.36
C SER A 311 -9.28 25.70 7.65
N ASN A 312 -9.39 26.54 6.61
CA ASN A 312 -10.11 27.81 6.59
C ASN A 312 -9.63 28.82 7.64
N VAL A 313 -8.34 28.78 8.02
CA VAL A 313 -7.74 29.68 9.00
C VAL A 313 -7.74 31.11 8.45
N THR A 314 -8.17 32.07 9.27
CA THR A 314 -8.15 33.51 8.96
C THR A 314 -7.32 34.33 9.95
N ARG A 315 -7.06 33.76 11.14
CA ARG A 315 -6.30 34.37 12.21
C ARG A 315 -5.53 33.32 12.99
N ILE A 316 -4.31 33.64 13.38
CA ILE A 316 -3.44 32.80 14.21
C ILE A 316 -2.92 33.67 15.35
N ARG A 317 -3.16 33.25 16.60
CA ARG A 317 -2.62 33.90 17.80
C ARG A 317 -1.61 32.99 18.46
N VAL A 318 -0.38 33.45 18.63
CA VAL A 318 0.67 32.75 19.39
C VAL A 318 0.76 33.39 20.77
N THR A 319 0.39 32.66 21.82
CA THR A 319 0.36 33.15 23.21
C THR A 319 1.44 32.45 24.04
N LEU A 320 2.30 33.23 24.70
CA LEU A 320 3.32 32.70 25.61
C LEU A 320 2.68 32.05 26.85
N GLN A 321 3.16 30.87 27.26
CA GLN A 321 2.81 30.24 28.54
C GLN A 321 4.00 30.22 29.51
N SER A 322 5.15 29.77 29.04
CA SER A 322 6.37 29.64 29.84
C SER A 322 7.61 29.93 28.98
N ALA A 323 8.75 30.13 29.64
CA ALA A 323 9.99 30.55 29.00
C ALA A 323 11.22 29.95 29.69
N TYR A 324 12.26 29.70 28.91
CA TYR A 324 13.56 29.28 29.40
C TYR A 324 14.41 30.45 29.89
N ALA A 325 15.12 30.23 31.00
CA ALA A 325 15.89 31.22 31.78
C ALA A 325 15.23 32.62 31.87
N PRO A 326 13.98 32.71 32.38
CA PRO A 326 13.28 33.98 32.55
C PRO A 326 13.91 34.80 33.68
N SER A 327 14.07 36.11 33.48
CA SER A 327 14.48 37.04 34.53
C SER A 327 13.84 38.42 34.31
N PRO A 328 13.71 39.28 35.34
CA PRO A 328 13.08 40.59 35.19
C PRO A 328 13.74 41.52 34.14
N THR A 329 15.01 41.27 33.81
CA THR A 329 15.80 42.05 32.84
C THR A 329 15.87 41.44 31.44
N ARG A 330 15.28 40.25 31.26
CA ARG A 330 15.21 39.54 29.97
C ARG A 330 13.78 39.44 29.51
N HIS A 331 13.52 39.74 28.25
CA HIS A 331 12.20 39.59 27.65
C HIS A 331 12.15 38.29 26.86
N VAL A 332 10.97 37.70 26.69
CA VAL A 332 10.81 36.52 25.83
C VAL A 332 10.89 36.97 24.38
N ALA A 333 11.94 36.56 23.68
CA ALA A 333 12.16 36.93 22.28
C ALA A 333 11.60 35.85 21.33
N ILE A 334 10.92 36.31 20.27
CA ILE A 334 10.58 35.51 19.09
C ILE A 334 11.13 36.26 17.89
N ALA A 335 12.09 35.66 17.20
CA ALA A 335 12.77 36.27 16.06
C ALA A 335 11.89 36.30 14.81
N GLU A 336 11.23 35.18 14.47
CA GLU A 336 10.37 35.10 13.29
C GLU A 336 9.27 34.04 13.47
N LEU A 337 8.11 34.30 12.87
CA LEU A 337 6.97 33.40 12.72
C LEU A 337 6.64 33.23 11.24
N GLU A 338 6.81 32.02 10.71
CA GLU A 338 6.43 31.70 9.34
C GLU A 338 5.21 30.78 9.32
N PHE A 339 4.31 31.00 8.35
CA PHE A 339 3.10 30.22 8.19
C PHE A 339 3.09 29.58 6.81
N PHE A 340 2.81 28.28 6.73
CA PHE A 340 2.82 27.54 5.46
C PHE A 340 1.41 27.05 5.11
N LYS A 341 1.01 27.28 3.86
CA LYS A 341 -0.26 26.85 3.29
C LYS A 341 -0.11 25.80 2.19
N ARG A 342 -1.20 25.07 1.97
CA ARG A 342 -1.39 24.17 0.81
C ARG A 342 -2.12 24.85 -0.34
#